data_AF-A0AA48KLU1-F1
#
_entry.id   AF-A0AA48KLU1-F1
#
_cell.length_a   1.000
_cell.length_b   1.000
_cell.length_c   1.000
_cell.angle_alpha   90.00
_cell.angle_beta   90.00
_cell.angle_gamma   90.00
#
_symmetry.space_group_name_H-M   'P 1'
#
loop_
_entity.id
_entity.type
_entity.pdbx_description
1 polymer ?
#
loop_
_entity_poly.entity_id
_entity_poly.type
_entity_poly.pdbx_seq_one_letter_code
_entity_poly.pdbx_strand_id
1 'polypeptide(L)'
;MKSSILSACLLLAGTAMAQQGDDLFDFIPQGGRTLAERAIASGDADFLDLLATANDAPEWIDFLSGLDMSAGLTFDDWELQTIADYLAYAGAIVDPTTLPADGRDMMLARCQSCHIVTVTVTQARSRDAWMATLGRTSHVDIPLSAAERAQLADYLAINAGLPIDVIPPELRAGGASY
;
A
#
# COMPACT_ATOMS: atom_id res chain seq x y z
N MET A 1 -1.86 -47.21 -38.18
CA MET A 1 -2.31 -45.86 -37.77
C MET A 1 -1.66 -45.58 -36.41
N LYS A 2 -0.75 -44.61 -36.35
CA LYS A 2 -0.06 -44.18 -35.11
C LYS A 2 -0.79 -42.95 -34.59
N SER A 3 -1.41 -43.03 -33.42
CA SER A 3 -1.96 -41.85 -32.73
C SER A 3 -0.91 -41.30 -31.78
N SER A 4 -0.39 -40.13 -32.11
CA SER A 4 0.41 -39.28 -31.23
C SER A 4 -0.53 -38.52 -30.29
N ILE A 5 -0.35 -38.66 -28.98
CA ILE A 5 -0.98 -37.78 -27.98
C ILE A 5 0.05 -36.70 -27.64
N LEU A 6 -0.23 -35.46 -28.07
CA LEU A 6 0.58 -34.29 -27.74
C LEU A 6 0.32 -33.84 -26.30
N SER A 7 1.42 -33.39 -25.68
CA SER A 7 1.54 -32.82 -24.34
C SER A 7 0.61 -31.63 -24.09
N ALA A 8 -0.06 -31.62 -22.94
CA ALA A 8 -0.66 -30.44 -22.34
C ALA A 8 0.20 -30.03 -21.13
N CYS A 9 1.11 -29.08 -21.35
CA CYS A 9 1.77 -28.33 -20.29
C CYS A 9 1.87 -26.89 -20.80
N LEU A 10 1.13 -25.97 -20.20
CA LEU A 10 1.47 -24.56 -20.01
C LEU A 10 0.21 -23.90 -19.46
N LEU A 11 0.26 -23.36 -18.22
CA LEU A 11 -0.57 -22.22 -17.76
C LEU A 11 -0.28 -21.76 -16.31
N LEU A 12 0.78 -22.23 -15.63
CA LEU A 12 1.06 -21.85 -14.22
C LEU A 12 2.11 -20.74 -14.03
N ALA A 13 2.61 -20.10 -15.09
CA ALA A 13 3.72 -19.14 -14.97
C ALA A 13 3.31 -17.70 -14.56
N GLY A 14 2.02 -17.37 -14.53
CA GLY A 14 1.55 -16.00 -14.28
C GLY A 14 1.56 -15.57 -12.81
N THR A 15 1.25 -16.49 -11.89
CA THR A 15 1.12 -16.17 -10.45
C THR A 15 2.47 -16.07 -9.74
N ALA A 16 3.46 -16.85 -10.18
CA ALA A 16 4.77 -16.91 -9.53
C ALA A 16 5.56 -15.59 -9.63
N MET A 17 5.44 -14.85 -10.74
CA MET A 17 6.20 -13.60 -10.94
C MET A 17 5.65 -12.41 -10.16
N ALA A 18 4.34 -12.35 -9.89
CA ALA A 18 3.76 -11.31 -9.04
C ALA A 18 4.14 -11.52 -7.57
N GLN A 19 4.04 -12.76 -7.10
CA GLN A 19 4.31 -13.12 -5.70
C GLN A 19 5.80 -12.96 -5.32
N GLN A 20 6.70 -13.12 -6.29
CA GLN A 20 8.15 -12.95 -6.10
C GLN A 20 8.57 -11.46 -6.03
N GLY A 21 7.75 -10.56 -6.59
CA GLY A 21 7.93 -9.11 -6.49
C GLY A 21 7.46 -8.54 -5.15
N ASP A 22 6.39 -9.10 -4.58
CA ASP A 22 5.89 -8.73 -3.25
C ASP A 22 6.90 -9.10 -2.15
N ASP A 23 7.42 -10.33 -2.16
CA ASP A 23 8.43 -10.82 -1.21
C ASP A 23 9.68 -9.90 -1.14
N LEU A 24 10.09 -9.33 -2.28
CA LEU A 24 11.24 -8.41 -2.34
C LEU A 24 11.02 -7.11 -1.54
N PHE A 25 9.77 -6.66 -1.39
CA PHE A 25 9.41 -5.39 -0.78
C PHE A 25 8.57 -5.53 0.50
N ASP A 26 8.58 -6.71 1.12
CA ASP A 26 7.84 -6.98 2.37
C ASP A 26 8.35 -6.18 3.57
N PHE A 27 9.57 -5.64 3.50
CA PHE A 27 10.10 -4.70 4.50
C PHE A 27 9.43 -3.32 4.45
N ILE A 28 8.73 -2.99 3.36
CA ILE A 28 7.95 -1.76 3.23
C ILE A 28 6.58 -2.01 3.88
N PRO A 29 6.18 -1.18 4.87
CA PRO A 29 4.90 -1.34 5.57
C PRO A 29 3.72 -1.55 4.63
N GLN A 30 2.71 -2.28 5.08
CA GLN A 30 1.51 -2.51 4.28
C GLN A 30 0.78 -1.19 4.01
N GLY A 31 0.20 -1.07 2.82
CA GLY A 31 -0.60 0.09 2.48
C GLY A 31 -2.06 -0.07 2.94
N GLY A 32 -2.79 1.04 2.94
CA GLY A 32 -4.17 1.08 3.42
C GLY A 32 -5.13 0.18 2.64
N ARG A 33 -4.89 -0.11 1.36
CA ARG A 33 -5.70 -1.05 0.58
C ARG A 33 -5.54 -2.47 1.12
N THR A 34 -4.31 -2.93 1.34
CA THR A 34 -4.06 -4.25 1.94
C THR A 34 -4.67 -4.36 3.34
N LEU A 35 -4.57 -3.29 4.14
CA LEU A 35 -5.19 -3.25 5.46
C LEU A 35 -6.72 -3.26 5.38
N ALA A 36 -7.32 -2.56 4.42
CA ALA A 36 -8.76 -2.57 4.16
C ALA A 36 -9.24 -3.95 3.68
N GLU A 37 -8.49 -4.62 2.80
CA GLU A 37 -8.78 -6.00 2.38
C GLU A 37 -8.76 -6.97 3.56
N ARG A 38 -7.78 -6.81 4.48
CA ARG A 38 -7.71 -7.57 5.74
C ARG A 38 -8.94 -7.32 6.61
N ALA A 39 -9.40 -6.08 6.70
CA ALA A 39 -10.62 -5.72 7.43
C ALA A 39 -11.88 -6.29 6.76
N ILE A 40 -12.00 -6.22 5.43
CA ILE A 40 -13.11 -6.82 4.66
C ILE A 40 -13.15 -8.33 4.88
N ALA A 41 -11.99 -8.99 4.87
CA ALA A 41 -11.87 -10.43 5.04
C ALA A 41 -12.26 -10.93 6.45
N SER A 42 -12.29 -10.05 7.46
CA SER A 42 -12.81 -10.39 8.80
C SER A 42 -14.31 -10.69 8.77
N GLY A 43 -15.03 -10.14 7.79
CA GLY A 43 -16.49 -10.27 7.66
C GLY A 43 -17.28 -9.45 8.68
N ASP A 44 -16.67 -8.44 9.31
CA ASP A 44 -17.35 -7.55 10.25
C ASP A 44 -18.46 -6.75 9.54
N ALA A 45 -19.70 -6.95 9.99
CA ALA A 45 -20.87 -6.38 9.34
C ALA A 45 -20.93 -4.85 9.48
N ASP A 46 -20.54 -4.32 10.65
CA ASP A 46 -20.58 -2.88 10.91
C ASP A 46 -19.53 -2.15 10.05
N PHE A 47 -18.37 -2.77 9.82
CA PHE A 47 -17.34 -2.25 8.93
C PHE A 47 -17.80 -2.26 7.46
N LEU A 48 -18.43 -3.34 7.01
CA LEU A 48 -18.97 -3.44 5.66
C LEU A 48 -20.10 -2.43 5.40
N ASP A 49 -20.95 -2.18 6.39
CA ASP A 49 -21.98 -1.15 6.31
C ASP A 49 -21.37 0.26 6.28
N LEU A 50 -20.34 0.51 7.09
CA LEU A 50 -19.66 1.81 7.12
C LEU A 50 -18.88 2.11 5.84
N LEU A 51 -18.29 1.09 5.20
CA LEU A 51 -17.58 1.20 3.91
C LEU A 51 -18.43 1.85 2.81
N ALA A 52 -19.74 1.63 2.82
CA ALA A 52 -20.65 2.23 1.85
C ALA A 52 -20.88 3.75 2.06
N THR A 53 -20.30 4.33 3.11
CA THR A 53 -20.40 5.75 3.47
C THR A 53 -19.03 6.43 3.36
N ALA A 54 -19.00 7.64 2.82
CA ALA A 54 -17.78 8.45 2.83
C ALA A 54 -17.62 9.09 4.21
N ASN A 55 -16.56 8.73 4.92
CA ASN A 55 -16.19 9.27 6.24
C ASN A 55 -14.76 9.84 6.18
N ASP A 56 -14.45 10.76 7.08
CA ASP A 56 -13.08 11.28 7.22
C ASP A 56 -12.18 10.36 8.07
N ALA A 57 -10.88 10.64 8.08
CA ALA A 57 -9.91 9.79 8.77
C ALA A 57 -10.16 9.71 10.30
N PRO A 58 -10.45 10.81 11.01
CA PRO A 58 -10.88 10.74 12.42
C PRO A 58 -12.08 9.82 12.66
N GLU A 59 -13.12 9.89 11.84
CA GLU A 59 -14.30 9.02 11.95
C GLU A 59 -13.91 7.54 11.74
N TRP A 60 -13.02 7.25 10.79
CA TRP A 60 -12.49 5.90 10.59
C TRP A 60 -11.65 5.41 11.78
N ILE A 61 -10.81 6.27 12.36
CA ILE A 61 -10.00 5.94 13.54
C ILE A 61 -10.92 5.58 14.72
N ASP A 62 -11.94 6.39 14.98
CA ASP A 62 -12.89 6.16 16.07
C ASP A 62 -13.62 4.83 15.90
N PHE A 63 -14.07 4.53 14.66
CA PHE A 63 -14.71 3.26 14.35
C PHE A 63 -13.76 2.07 14.53
N LEU A 64 -12.59 2.10 13.88
CA LEU A 64 -11.64 0.99 13.84
C LEU A 64 -11.02 0.71 15.22
N SER A 65 -10.87 1.73 16.06
CA SER A 65 -10.42 1.57 17.46
C SER A 65 -11.48 0.89 18.34
N GLY A 66 -12.75 0.96 17.94
CA GLY A 66 -13.88 0.36 18.64
C GLY A 66 -14.24 -1.06 18.18
N LEU A 67 -13.62 -1.55 17.10
CA LEU A 67 -13.89 -2.90 16.57
C LEU A 67 -13.55 -3.97 17.63
N ASP A 68 -14.43 -4.96 17.72
CA ASP A 68 -14.24 -6.06 18.67
C ASP A 68 -13.05 -6.93 18.24
N MET A 69 -11.99 -6.85 19.06
CA MET A 69 -10.78 -7.66 18.97
C MET A 69 -11.06 -9.17 18.99
N SER A 70 -12.28 -9.61 19.37
CA SER A 70 -12.70 -11.01 19.34
C SER A 70 -12.73 -11.62 17.93
N ALA A 71 -12.82 -10.78 16.88
CA ALA A 71 -12.67 -11.20 15.48
C ALA A 71 -11.21 -11.43 15.06
N GLY A 72 -10.23 -11.14 15.95
CA GLY A 72 -8.81 -11.28 15.67
C GLY A 72 -8.24 -10.21 14.72
N LEU A 73 -9.05 -9.20 14.37
CA LEU A 73 -8.60 -8.04 13.61
C LEU A 73 -8.03 -7.01 14.59
N THR A 74 -6.73 -6.78 14.51
CA THR A 74 -6.03 -5.81 15.36
C THR A 74 -5.18 -4.93 14.47
N PHE A 75 -5.20 -3.62 14.71
CA PHE A 75 -4.29 -2.67 14.08
C PHE A 75 -3.40 -2.07 15.15
N ASP A 76 -2.11 -1.94 14.87
CA ASP A 76 -1.27 -1.04 15.67
C ASP A 76 -1.52 0.43 15.27
N ASP A 77 -0.92 1.37 16.00
CA ASP A 77 -1.20 2.80 15.84
C ASP A 77 -0.91 3.31 14.41
N TRP A 78 0.14 2.79 13.76
CA TRP A 78 0.50 3.23 12.40
C TRP A 78 -0.37 2.56 11.34
N GLU A 79 -0.73 1.28 11.51
CA GLU A 79 -1.67 0.59 10.63
C GLU A 79 -3.03 1.28 10.69
N LEU A 80 -3.50 1.62 11.90
CA LEU A 80 -4.77 2.31 12.14
C LEU A 80 -4.83 3.67 11.42
N GLN A 81 -3.79 4.48 11.52
CA GLN A 81 -3.72 5.74 10.78
C GLN A 81 -3.66 5.49 9.26
N THR A 82 -2.88 4.50 8.82
CA THR A 82 -2.68 4.20 7.39
C THR A 82 -3.97 3.75 6.71
N ILE A 83 -4.74 2.85 7.33
CA ILE A 83 -6.04 2.42 6.81
C ILE A 83 -7.07 3.55 6.88
N ALA A 84 -7.08 4.36 7.93
CA ALA A 84 -8.03 5.47 8.07
C ALA A 84 -7.84 6.55 7.00
N ASP A 85 -6.60 6.97 6.76
CA ASP A 85 -6.28 7.94 5.70
C ASP A 85 -6.65 7.37 4.32
N TYR A 86 -6.38 6.09 4.11
CA TYR A 86 -6.76 5.41 2.87
C TYR A 86 -8.28 5.34 2.65
N LEU A 87 -9.05 4.98 3.67
CA LEU A 87 -10.51 4.90 3.55
C LEU A 87 -11.13 6.28 3.35
N ALA A 88 -10.59 7.32 3.99
CA ALA A 88 -10.98 8.70 3.75
C ALA A 88 -10.69 9.14 2.30
N TYR A 89 -9.54 8.77 1.76
CA TYR A 89 -9.19 9.00 0.35
C TYR A 89 -10.09 8.22 -0.61
N ALA A 90 -10.38 6.95 -0.31
CA ALA A 90 -11.19 6.08 -1.15
C ALA A 90 -12.65 6.54 -1.21
N GLY A 91 -13.15 7.15 -0.12
CA GLY A 91 -14.53 7.58 0.01
C GLY A 91 -15.49 6.38 0.15
N ALA A 92 -16.72 6.52 -0.32
CA ALA A 92 -17.71 5.46 -0.27
C ALA A 92 -17.34 4.30 -1.22
N ILE A 93 -17.19 3.11 -0.66
CA ILE A 93 -16.86 1.86 -1.34
C ILE A 93 -18.10 0.95 -1.32
N VAL A 94 -18.84 0.92 -2.43
CA VAL A 94 -20.04 0.07 -2.59
C VAL A 94 -19.66 -1.37 -3.03
N ASP A 95 -18.58 -1.50 -3.78
CA ASP A 95 -18.05 -2.78 -4.26
C ASP A 95 -16.60 -2.93 -3.75
N PRO A 96 -16.36 -3.79 -2.74
CA PRO A 96 -15.02 -4.05 -2.21
C PRO A 96 -14.00 -4.55 -3.23
N THR A 97 -14.43 -5.00 -4.42
CA THR A 97 -13.52 -5.40 -5.51
C THR A 97 -12.97 -4.21 -6.31
N THR A 98 -13.44 -3.00 -6.02
CA THR A 98 -13.09 -1.76 -6.75
C THR A 98 -12.20 -0.81 -5.97
N LEU A 99 -11.56 -1.29 -4.90
CA LEU A 99 -10.67 -0.51 -4.05
C LEU A 99 -9.59 0.25 -4.86
N PRO A 100 -9.49 1.59 -4.73
CA PRO A 100 -8.51 2.39 -5.45
C PRO A 100 -7.09 2.08 -4.96
N ALA A 101 -6.08 2.47 -5.75
CA ALA A 101 -4.68 2.32 -5.37
C ALA A 101 -4.32 3.12 -4.13
N ASP A 102 -3.60 2.48 -3.19
CA ASP A 102 -3.10 3.13 -1.99
C ASP A 102 -1.68 3.68 -2.17
N GLY A 103 -1.15 4.37 -1.15
CA GLY A 103 0.18 4.95 -1.24
C GLY A 103 1.32 3.95 -1.48
N ARG A 104 1.24 2.72 -0.95
CA ARG A 104 2.24 1.67 -1.17
C ARG A 104 2.21 1.23 -2.62
N ASP A 105 1.03 0.95 -3.16
CA ASP A 105 0.82 0.52 -4.54
C ASP A 105 1.34 1.58 -5.52
N MET A 106 0.96 2.83 -5.28
CA MET A 106 1.38 3.96 -6.11
C MET A 106 2.89 4.16 -6.05
N MET A 107 3.50 4.03 -4.87
CA MET A 107 4.94 4.15 -4.70
C MET A 107 5.68 3.03 -5.45
N LEU A 108 5.30 1.78 -5.22
CA LEU A 108 5.97 0.63 -5.83
C LEU A 108 5.84 0.65 -7.36
N ALA A 109 4.68 1.03 -7.87
CA ALA A 109 4.43 1.10 -9.31
C ALA A 109 5.12 2.29 -10.00
N ARG A 110 5.28 3.43 -9.32
CA ARG A 110 5.64 4.70 -9.98
C ARG A 110 7.01 5.25 -9.58
N CYS A 111 7.39 5.13 -8.32
CA CYS A 111 8.60 5.78 -7.78
C CYS A 111 9.90 5.05 -8.16
N GLN A 112 9.81 3.81 -8.63
CA GLN A 112 10.98 3.00 -9.04
C GLN A 112 11.48 3.30 -10.45
N SER A 113 10.72 4.08 -11.23
CA SER A 113 11.03 4.36 -12.64
C SER A 113 12.29 5.22 -12.84
N CYS A 114 12.66 6.04 -11.84
CA CYS A 114 13.79 6.97 -11.93
C CYS A 114 14.94 6.63 -10.98
N HIS A 115 14.65 6.06 -9.81
CA HIS A 115 15.65 5.62 -8.83
C HIS A 115 15.06 4.53 -7.94
N ILE A 116 15.91 3.79 -7.22
CA ILE A 116 15.47 2.74 -6.31
C ILE A 116 14.53 3.30 -5.22
N VAL A 117 13.45 2.56 -4.91
CA VAL A 117 12.45 2.98 -3.91
C VAL A 117 13.01 3.12 -2.50
N THR A 118 14.13 2.45 -2.20
CA THR A 118 14.80 2.54 -0.89
C THR A 118 15.28 3.94 -0.57
N VAL A 119 15.58 4.77 -1.58
CA VAL A 119 15.83 6.21 -1.37
C VAL A 119 14.60 6.89 -0.80
N THR A 120 13.39 6.52 -1.23
CA THR A 120 12.13 7.12 -0.77
C THR A 120 11.77 6.63 0.63
N VAL A 121 11.72 5.31 0.86
CA VAL A 121 11.19 4.76 2.12
C VAL A 121 12.11 4.97 3.32
N THR A 122 13.39 5.29 3.12
CA THR A 122 14.31 5.64 4.21
C THR A 122 14.23 7.11 4.64
N GLN A 123 13.46 7.95 3.94
CA GLN A 123 13.33 9.36 4.27
C GLN A 123 12.17 9.61 5.23
N ALA A 124 12.46 10.07 6.44
CA ALA A 124 11.45 10.60 7.34
C ALA A 124 11.13 12.06 6.95
N ARG A 125 9.88 12.33 6.56
CA ARG A 125 9.41 13.67 6.19
C ARG A 125 7.97 13.86 6.64
N SER A 126 7.59 15.10 6.96
CA SER A 126 6.19 15.44 7.14
C SER A 126 5.42 15.33 5.82
N ARG A 127 4.09 15.20 5.92
CA ARG A 127 3.18 15.25 4.77
C ARG A 127 3.44 16.44 3.84
N ASP A 128 3.55 17.65 4.38
CA ASP A 128 3.81 18.85 3.59
C ASP A 128 5.17 18.81 2.88
N ALA A 129 6.18 18.24 3.53
CA ALA A 129 7.49 18.04 2.91
C ALA A 129 7.45 16.97 1.80
N TRP A 130 6.61 15.94 1.93
CA TRP A 130 6.34 14.99 0.85
C TRP A 130 5.59 15.64 -0.31
N MET A 131 4.54 16.41 -0.03
CA MET A 131 3.82 17.17 -1.06
C MET A 131 4.73 18.13 -1.82
N ALA A 132 5.60 18.85 -1.11
CA ALA A 132 6.61 19.71 -1.72
C ALA A 132 7.61 18.93 -2.58
N THR A 133 7.98 17.70 -2.18
CA THR A 133 8.88 16.82 -2.93
C THR A 133 8.21 16.32 -4.22
N LEU A 134 6.98 15.85 -4.12
CA LEU A 134 6.17 15.40 -5.26
C LEU A 134 5.87 16.56 -6.21
N GLY A 135 5.80 17.81 -5.73
CA GLY A 135 5.61 19.00 -6.54
C GLY A 135 6.86 19.53 -7.26
N ARG A 136 8.04 18.94 -7.04
CA ARG A 136 9.28 19.36 -7.73
C ARG A 136 9.23 19.02 -9.20
N THR A 137 9.88 19.84 -10.04
CA THR A 137 9.99 19.61 -11.49
C THR A 137 10.50 18.22 -11.87
N SER A 138 11.27 17.56 -11.01
CA SER A 138 11.75 16.18 -11.22
C SER A 138 10.71 15.08 -10.92
N HIS A 139 9.55 15.41 -10.32
CA HIS A 139 8.52 14.46 -9.88
C HIS A 139 7.09 14.84 -10.35
N VAL A 140 6.92 15.99 -10.99
CA VAL A 140 5.60 16.41 -11.52
C VAL A 140 5.11 15.51 -12.64
N ASP A 141 6.01 14.92 -13.43
CA ASP A 141 5.68 14.02 -14.55
C ASP A 141 5.26 12.61 -14.11
N ILE A 142 5.35 12.30 -12.80
CA ILE A 142 4.81 11.06 -12.26
C ILE A 142 3.28 11.08 -12.43
N PRO A 143 2.68 10.07 -13.10
CA PRO A 143 1.26 10.06 -13.43
C PRO A 143 0.40 9.80 -12.19
N LEU A 144 0.14 10.88 -11.44
CA LEU A 144 -0.68 10.94 -10.23
C LEU A 144 -1.65 12.12 -10.37
N SER A 145 -2.94 11.85 -10.16
CA SER A 145 -3.92 12.89 -9.89
C SER A 145 -3.59 13.66 -8.60
N ALA A 146 -4.27 14.78 -8.37
CA ALA A 146 -4.08 15.55 -7.13
C ALA A 146 -4.43 14.74 -5.87
N ALA A 147 -5.50 13.94 -5.93
CA ALA A 147 -5.93 13.08 -4.83
C ALA A 147 -4.94 11.93 -4.59
N GLU A 148 -4.49 11.26 -5.65
CA GLU A 148 -3.45 10.22 -5.54
C GLU A 148 -2.13 10.78 -4.99
N ARG A 149 -1.75 12.01 -5.37
CA ARG A 149 -0.54 12.66 -4.87
C ARG A 149 -0.66 12.98 -3.37
N ALA A 150 -1.83 13.44 -2.92
CA ALA A 150 -2.12 13.64 -1.51
C ALA A 150 -2.04 12.31 -0.75
N GLN A 151 -2.72 11.27 -1.24
CA GLN A 151 -2.74 9.96 -0.61
C GLN A 151 -1.34 9.30 -0.53
N LEU A 152 -0.53 9.46 -1.57
CA LEU A 152 0.87 9.01 -1.54
C LEU A 152 1.67 9.77 -0.47
N ALA A 153 1.45 11.07 -0.30
CA ALA A 153 2.13 11.86 0.72
C ALA A 153 1.67 11.49 2.14
N ASP A 154 0.38 11.20 2.33
CA ASP A 154 -0.19 10.72 3.59
C ASP A 154 0.44 9.38 3.98
N TYR A 155 0.43 8.41 3.07
CA TYR A 155 1.09 7.12 3.28
C TYR A 155 2.58 7.26 3.63
N LEU A 156 3.35 8.05 2.87
CA LEU A 156 4.78 8.23 3.10
C LEU A 156 5.10 8.99 4.40
N ALA A 157 4.19 9.85 4.88
CA ALA A 157 4.40 10.55 6.15
C ALA A 157 4.35 9.60 7.36
N ILE A 158 3.61 8.49 7.24
CA ILE A 158 3.43 7.49 8.28
C ILE A 158 4.41 6.32 8.12
N ASN A 159 4.57 5.84 6.88
CA ASN A 159 5.19 4.54 6.58
C ASN A 159 6.64 4.62 6.07
N ALA A 160 7.14 5.82 5.79
CA ALA A 160 8.56 6.02 5.44
C ALA A 160 9.40 6.32 6.70
N GLY A 161 10.67 6.63 6.50
CA GLY A 161 11.63 6.79 7.60
C GLY A 161 12.11 5.45 8.16
N LEU A 162 12.02 4.39 7.36
CA LEU A 162 12.51 3.07 7.73
C LEU A 162 14.02 3.13 8.03
N PRO A 163 14.46 2.54 9.15
CA PRO A 163 15.88 2.49 9.45
C PRO A 163 16.60 1.59 8.43
N ILE A 164 17.86 1.89 8.14
CA ILE A 164 18.60 1.24 7.05
C ILE A 164 18.82 -0.27 7.28
N ASP A 165 18.79 -0.72 8.53
CA ASP A 165 18.98 -2.11 8.94
C ASP A 165 17.79 -3.00 8.56
N VAL A 166 16.56 -2.47 8.50
CA VAL A 166 15.40 -3.20 7.97
C VAL A 166 15.38 -3.33 6.46
N ILE A 167 16.20 -2.52 5.76
CA ILE A 167 16.33 -2.61 4.30
C ILE A 167 17.25 -3.79 3.95
N PRO A 168 16.82 -4.72 3.07
CA PRO A 168 17.68 -5.80 2.58
C PRO A 168 19.01 -5.26 2.02
N PRO A 169 20.18 -5.82 2.38
CA PRO A 169 21.48 -5.31 1.96
C PRO A 169 21.61 -5.06 0.45
N GLU A 170 21.04 -5.95 -0.36
CA GLU A 170 21.00 -5.89 -1.82
C GLU A 170 20.18 -4.71 -2.38
N LEU A 171 19.28 -4.13 -1.58
CA LEU A 171 18.44 -3.00 -1.96
C LEU A 171 18.92 -1.67 -1.35
N ARG A 172 19.99 -1.66 -0.56
CA ARG A 172 20.54 -0.43 0.01
C ARG A 172 21.24 0.38 -1.06
N ALA A 173 20.77 1.62 -1.26
CA ALA A 173 21.34 2.51 -2.27
C ALA A 173 22.86 2.66 -2.09
N GLY A 174 23.62 2.39 -3.14
CA GLY A 174 25.09 2.49 -3.13
C GLY A 174 25.84 1.45 -2.28
N GLY A 175 25.18 0.37 -1.83
CA GLY A 175 25.82 -0.68 -1.02
C GLY A 175 26.06 -0.29 0.44
N ALA A 176 25.27 0.65 0.99
CA ALA A 176 25.44 1.13 2.35
C ALA A 176 25.26 0.00 3.39
N SER A 177 26.23 -0.16 4.29
CA SER A 177 26.14 -0.98 5.50
C SER A 177 26.52 -0.08 6.69
N TYR A 178 25.57 0.26 7.55
CA TYR A 178 25.85 0.93 8.82
C TYR A 178 25.78 -0.10 9.95
#